data_AF-A0A066XDD9-F1
#
_entry.id   AF-A0A066XDD9-F1
#
_cell.length_a   1.000
_cell.length_b   1.000
_cell.length_c   1.000
_cell.angle_alpha   90.00
_cell.angle_beta   90.00
_cell.angle_gamma   90.00
#
_symmetry.space_group_name_H-M   'P 1'
#
loop_
_entity.id
_entity.type
_entity.pdbx_description
1 polymer ?
#
loop_
_entity_poly.entity_id
_entity_poly.type
_entity_poly.pdbx_seq_one_letter_code
_entity_poly.pdbx_strand_id
1 'polypeptide(L)'
;MALTESDIQLGLNRRRPGQTSITTPPKRKGPRHHPEWHRVWGHLGTPIGMLFRNEDQRPKDYGNSTMDRFPRLSHASWTYLEKYGVKAFSGGGRSSARETIARVAAGNLAENYLR
;
A
#
# COMPACT_ATOMS: atom_id res chain seq x y z
N MET A 1 -13.65 18.80 12.59
CA MET A 1 -12.99 18.59 11.30
C MET A 1 -13.93 17.88 10.34
N ALA A 2 -14.28 18.54 9.25
CA ALA A 2 -14.88 17.86 8.11
C ALA A 2 -13.78 17.02 7.46
N LEU A 3 -14.04 15.74 7.22
CA LEU A 3 -13.12 14.85 6.52
C LEU A 3 -13.81 14.40 5.23
N THR A 4 -13.16 14.62 4.11
CA THR A 4 -13.65 14.22 2.80
C THR A 4 -12.68 13.27 2.13
N GLU A 5 -13.16 12.50 1.16
CA GLU A 5 -12.32 11.61 0.36
C GLU A 5 -11.19 12.36 -0.36
N SER A 6 -11.47 13.58 -0.84
CA SER A 6 -10.50 14.43 -1.52
C SER A 6 -9.26 14.72 -0.68
N ASP A 7 -9.44 14.85 0.64
CA ASP A 7 -8.34 15.21 1.53
C ASP A 7 -7.29 14.08 1.61
N ILE A 8 -7.73 12.82 1.55
CA ILE A 8 -6.82 11.68 1.53
C ILE A 8 -6.29 11.42 0.11
N GLN A 9 -7.13 11.62 -0.91
CA GLN A 9 -6.78 11.36 -2.30
C GLN A 9 -5.58 12.20 -2.77
N LEU A 10 -5.41 13.42 -2.25
CA LEU A 10 -4.25 14.27 -2.55
C LEU A 10 -2.92 13.58 -2.24
N GLY A 11 -2.77 13.04 -1.03
CA GLY A 11 -1.55 12.32 -0.66
C GLY A 11 -1.38 11.00 -1.39
N LEU A 12 -2.47 10.26 -1.63
CA LEU A 12 -2.42 9.02 -2.41
C LEU A 12 -1.95 9.28 -3.86
N ASN A 13 -2.36 10.40 -4.46
CA ASN A 13 -1.91 10.82 -5.77
C ASN A 13 -0.40 11.13 -5.78
N ARG A 14 0.11 11.81 -4.74
CA ARG A 14 1.55 12.08 -4.58
C ARG A 14 2.38 10.80 -4.41
N ARG A 15 1.84 9.77 -3.76
CA ARG A 15 2.49 8.46 -3.58
C ARG A 15 2.49 7.60 -4.85
N ARG A 16 1.67 7.93 -5.85
CA ARG A 16 1.41 7.03 -6.98
C ARG A 16 2.71 6.68 -7.72
N PRO A 17 2.97 5.39 -8.01
CA PRO A 17 4.10 4.99 -8.86
C PRO A 17 3.96 5.55 -10.28
N GLY A 18 5.06 5.63 -11.03
CA GLY A 18 5.02 6.06 -12.43
C GLY A 18 5.13 7.57 -12.62
N GLN A 19 5.65 8.30 -11.63
CA GLN A 19 5.94 9.74 -11.75
C GLN A 19 7.16 10.02 -12.65
N THR A 20 8.06 9.04 -12.79
CA THR A 20 9.23 9.12 -13.66
C THR A 20 9.32 7.91 -14.58
N SER A 21 10.02 8.06 -15.70
CA SER A 21 10.20 7.02 -16.74
C SER A 21 10.88 5.74 -16.25
N ILE A 22 11.55 5.77 -15.10
CA ILE A 22 12.30 4.65 -14.50
C ILE A 22 11.43 3.83 -13.54
N THR A 23 10.29 4.38 -13.11
CA THR A 23 9.40 3.71 -12.16
C THR A 23 8.37 2.83 -12.84
N THR A 24 7.82 1.84 -12.11
CA THR A 24 6.78 0.95 -12.65
C THR A 24 5.66 1.78 -13.30
N PRO A 25 5.39 1.58 -14.60
CA PRO A 25 4.41 2.37 -15.33
C PRO A 25 3.04 2.27 -14.66
N PRO A 26 2.31 3.38 -14.49
CA PRO A 26 0.92 3.29 -14.07
C PRO A 26 0.16 2.58 -15.19
N LYS A 27 -0.58 1.50 -14.87
CA LYS A 27 -1.50 0.93 -15.86
C LYS A 27 -2.50 1.99 -16.31
N ARG A 28 -2.72 2.03 -17.62
CA ARG A 28 -3.81 2.74 -18.27
C ARG A 28 -5.14 2.04 -17.93
N LYS A 29 -5.65 2.24 -16.72
CA LYS A 29 -7.03 1.94 -16.33
C LYS A 29 -7.58 3.13 -15.55
N GLY A 30 -8.37 3.95 -16.24
CA GLY A 30 -9.40 4.82 -15.68
C GLY A 30 -8.98 5.88 -14.65
N PRO A 31 -9.78 6.95 -14.50
CA PRO A 31 -9.58 7.91 -13.44
C PRO A 31 -9.96 7.24 -12.12
N ARG A 32 -9.07 7.35 -11.12
CA ARG A 32 -9.28 6.99 -9.71
C ARG A 32 -9.15 5.49 -9.43
N HIS A 33 -7.99 5.10 -8.91
CA HIS A 33 -7.97 4.09 -7.86
C HIS A 33 -8.83 4.65 -6.72
N HIS A 34 -10.14 4.42 -6.76
CA HIS A 34 -10.97 4.68 -5.60
C HIS A 34 -10.59 3.59 -4.59
N PRO A 35 -10.04 3.95 -3.43
CA PRO A 35 -10.28 3.10 -2.27
C PRO A 35 -11.78 2.85 -2.22
N GLU A 36 -12.21 1.61 -2.05
CA GLU A 36 -13.60 1.41 -1.66
C GLU A 36 -13.72 1.97 -0.24
N TRP A 37 -14.07 3.25 -0.16
CA TRP A 37 -14.35 3.90 1.09
C TRP A 37 -15.61 3.28 1.64
N HIS A 38 -15.48 2.60 2.78
CA HIS A 38 -16.61 2.48 3.68
C HIS A 38 -16.87 3.87 4.28
N ARG A 39 -17.48 4.73 3.47
CA ARG A 39 -18.20 5.96 3.82
C ARG A 39 -17.51 6.82 4.89
N VAL A 40 -16.74 7.81 4.46
CA VAL A 40 -16.28 8.88 5.36
C VAL A 40 -17.46 9.81 5.64
N TRP A 41 -18.25 9.48 6.66
CA TRP A 41 -18.97 10.52 7.39
C TRP A 41 -17.94 11.26 8.24
N GLY A 42 -18.12 12.56 8.46
CA GLY A 42 -17.21 13.35 9.30
C GLY A 42 -16.88 12.61 10.62
N HIS A 43 -15.72 12.90 11.21
CA HIS A 43 -15.25 12.12 12.35
C HIS A 43 -16.24 12.19 13.52
N LEU A 44 -16.62 11.04 14.07
CA LEU A 44 -17.51 10.95 15.23
C LEU A 44 -16.73 10.82 16.56
N GLY A 45 -15.40 10.94 16.50
CA GLY A 45 -14.49 10.63 17.62
C GLY A 45 -14.19 9.12 17.77
N THR A 46 -14.87 8.26 17.01
CA THR A 46 -14.64 6.81 16.97
C THR A 46 -13.44 6.46 16.08
N PRO A 47 -12.87 5.24 16.21
CA PRO A 47 -11.80 4.76 15.34
C PRO A 47 -12.18 4.85 13.85
N ILE A 48 -11.23 5.26 13.01
CA ILE A 48 -11.39 5.36 11.55
C ILE A 48 -10.64 4.20 10.89
N GLY A 49 -11.38 3.32 10.20
CA GLY A 49 -10.83 2.22 9.41
C GLY A 49 -10.82 2.55 7.92
N MET A 50 -9.76 2.17 7.20
CA MET A 50 -9.65 2.33 5.75
C MET A 50 -9.19 1.03 5.10
N LEU A 51 -9.79 0.66 3.96
CA LEU A 51 -9.45 -0.54 3.21
C LEU A 51 -8.99 -0.17 1.79
N PHE A 52 -7.85 -0.71 1.37
CA PHE A 52 -7.27 -0.47 0.05
C PHE A 52 -7.16 -1.77 -0.74
N ARG A 53 -8.07 -2.01 -1.68
CA ARG A 53 -8.04 -3.19 -2.55
C ARG A 53 -6.82 -3.16 -3.47
N ASN A 54 -6.22 -4.33 -3.68
CA ASN A 54 -5.10 -4.50 -4.60
C ASN A 54 -5.58 -5.19 -5.88
N GLU A 55 -5.73 -4.43 -6.96
CA GLU A 55 -6.17 -4.97 -8.26
C GLU A 55 -5.00 -5.51 -9.10
N ASP A 56 -3.76 -5.22 -8.71
CA ASP A 56 -2.55 -5.54 -9.48
C ASP A 56 -1.71 -6.64 -8.81
N GLN A 57 -2.32 -7.49 -7.99
CA GLN A 57 -1.63 -8.67 -7.48
C GLN A 57 -1.35 -9.65 -8.63
N ARG A 58 -0.06 -9.86 -8.93
CA ARG A 58 0.40 -10.85 -9.91
C ARG A 58 1.16 -11.95 -9.18
N PRO A 59 0.52 -13.07 -8.85
CA PRO A 59 1.17 -14.18 -8.15
C PRO A 59 2.38 -14.73 -8.91
N LYS A 60 2.33 -14.70 -10.25
CA LYS A 60 3.38 -15.22 -11.14
C LYS A 60 4.70 -14.46 -11.04
N ASP A 61 4.67 -13.17 -10.69
CA ASP A 61 5.89 -12.35 -10.57
C ASP A 61 6.73 -12.72 -9.33
N TYR A 62 6.15 -13.51 -8.41
CA TYR A 62 6.79 -13.91 -7.16
C TYR A 62 6.96 -15.43 -7.01
N GLY A 63 6.41 -16.24 -7.92
CA GLY A 63 6.38 -17.70 -7.86
C GLY A 63 7.43 -18.40 -8.74
N ASN A 64 8.66 -17.88 -8.79
CA ASN A 64 9.76 -18.53 -9.51
C ASN A 64 10.55 -19.46 -8.58
N SER A 65 10.90 -20.66 -9.08
CA SER A 65 11.58 -21.71 -8.30
C SER A 65 12.90 -21.29 -7.65
N THR A 66 13.54 -20.24 -8.15
CA THR A 66 14.76 -19.63 -7.57
C THR A 66 14.43 -18.74 -6.37
N MET A 67 13.35 -17.95 -6.43
CA MET A 67 12.92 -17.06 -5.35
C MET A 67 12.38 -17.84 -4.14
N ASP A 68 11.86 -19.04 -4.38
CA ASP A 68 11.44 -19.97 -3.33
C ASP A 68 12.61 -20.68 -2.64
N ARG A 69 13.74 -20.82 -3.32
CA ARG A 69 14.94 -21.45 -2.76
C ARG A 69 15.84 -20.47 -2.00
N PHE A 70 15.97 -19.23 -2.47
CA PHE A 70 16.93 -18.28 -1.91
C PHE A 70 16.27 -17.00 -1.39
N PRO A 71 16.72 -16.46 -0.24
CA PRO A 71 16.34 -15.12 0.19
C PRO A 71 16.81 -14.07 -0.82
N ARG A 72 15.98 -13.08 -1.11
CA ARG A 72 16.37 -11.94 -1.93
C ARG A 72 17.31 -11.04 -1.14
N LEU A 73 18.48 -10.73 -1.71
CA LEU A 73 19.44 -9.79 -1.14
C LEU A 73 18.78 -8.41 -0.95
N SER A 74 19.11 -7.72 0.14
CA SER A 74 18.50 -6.42 0.52
C SER A 74 16.98 -6.45 0.81
N HIS A 75 16.38 -7.63 0.96
CA HIS A 75 15.00 -7.77 1.41
C HIS A 75 14.91 -8.45 2.78
N ALA A 76 13.81 -8.21 3.49
CA ALA A 76 13.51 -8.81 4.78
C ALA A 76 13.21 -10.33 4.72
N SER A 77 13.49 -11.01 3.60
CA SER A 77 13.12 -12.41 3.40
C SER A 77 13.84 -13.33 4.38
N TRP A 78 15.14 -13.08 4.62
CA TRP A 78 15.95 -13.89 5.56
C TRP A 78 15.54 -13.63 7.00
N THR A 79 15.49 -12.36 7.42
CA THR A 79 15.17 -12.00 8.80
C THR A 79 13.74 -12.41 9.20
N TYR A 80 12.77 -12.40 8.27
CA TYR A 80 11.44 -12.94 8.54
C TYR A 80 11.45 -14.46 8.70
N LEU A 81 12.21 -15.17 7.87
CA LEU A 81 12.32 -16.62 7.96
C LEU A 81 12.98 -17.03 9.29
N GLU A 82 14.07 -16.37 9.67
CA GLU A 82 14.77 -16.59 10.93
C GLU A 82 13.89 -16.30 12.15
N LYS A 83 13.13 -15.20 12.11
CA LYS A 83 12.28 -14.79 13.24
C LYS A 83 11.01 -15.64 13.40
N TYR A 84 10.34 -15.98 12.30
CA TYR A 84 8.99 -16.57 12.34
C TYR A 84 8.94 -18.02 11.83
N GLY A 85 10.04 -18.55 11.27
CA GLY A 85 10.08 -19.91 10.70
C GLY A 85 9.22 -20.10 9.45
N VAL A 86 8.55 -19.05 8.95
CA VAL A 86 7.61 -19.12 7.83
C VAL A 86 8.06 -18.19 6.71
N LYS A 87 8.08 -18.72 5.48
CA LYS A 87 8.38 -17.95 4.28
C LYS A 87 7.10 -17.41 3.64
N ALA A 88 7.08 -16.12 3.34
CA ALA A 88 5.98 -15.50 2.60
C ALA A 88 6.07 -15.84 1.09
N PHE A 89 5.18 -16.72 0.62
CA PHE A 89 5.06 -17.10 -0.80
C PHE A 89 4.58 -15.96 -1.72
N SER A 90 3.91 -14.97 -1.16
CA SER A 90 3.38 -13.82 -1.90
C SER A 90 4.42 -12.73 -2.19
N GLY A 91 5.71 -12.99 -1.94
CA GLY A 91 6.80 -12.05 -2.13
C GLY A 91 7.04 -11.16 -0.91
N GLY A 92 7.03 -9.84 -1.09
CA GLY A 92 7.37 -8.87 -0.03
C GLY A 92 6.34 -8.78 1.11
N GLY A 93 5.12 -9.30 0.94
CA GLY A 93 4.10 -9.36 1.99
C GLY A 93 4.02 -8.11 2.86
N ARG A 94 4.24 -8.29 4.18
CA ARG A 94 4.25 -7.21 5.18
C ARG A 94 5.40 -6.22 5.04
N SER A 95 6.56 -6.64 4.53
CA SER A 95 7.71 -5.77 4.29
C SER A 95 7.65 -5.04 2.95
N SER A 96 6.54 -5.15 2.22
CA SER A 96 6.35 -4.50 0.92
C SER A 96 6.11 -3.01 1.06
N ALA A 97 6.55 -2.23 0.07
CA ALA A 97 6.17 -0.83 -0.12
C ALA A 97 4.65 -0.61 -0.26
N ARG A 98 3.84 -1.68 -0.35
CA ARG A 98 2.38 -1.59 -0.26
C ARG A 98 1.93 -0.96 1.06
N GLU A 99 2.61 -1.24 2.18
CA GLU A 99 2.21 -0.73 3.49
C GLU A 99 2.21 0.81 3.57
N THR A 100 3.06 1.48 2.78
CA THR A 100 3.16 2.94 2.79
C THR A 100 1.88 3.63 2.32
N ILE A 101 0.96 2.93 1.63
CA ILE A 101 -0.37 3.49 1.29
C ILE A 101 -1.17 3.82 2.55
N ALA A 102 -1.12 2.94 3.56
CA ALA A 102 -1.83 3.12 4.81
C ALA A 102 -1.19 4.26 5.63
N ARG A 103 0.14 4.37 5.62
CA ARG A 103 0.86 5.49 6.25
C ARG A 103 0.50 6.83 5.64
N VAL A 104 0.48 6.91 4.31
CA VAL A 104 0.09 8.14 3.61
C VAL A 104 -1.36 8.50 3.93
N ALA A 105 -2.28 7.53 3.92
CA ALA A 105 -3.67 7.79 4.25
C ALA A 105 -3.84 8.31 5.69
N ALA A 106 -3.22 7.66 6.67
CA ALA A 106 -3.22 8.13 8.06
C ALA A 106 -2.52 9.49 8.22
N GLY A 107 -1.43 9.73 7.47
CA GLY A 107 -0.71 11.01 7.46
C GLY A 107 -1.57 12.17 6.97
N ASN A 108 -2.35 11.98 5.90
CA ASN A 108 -3.25 13.03 5.42
C ASN A 108 -4.36 13.32 6.42
N LEU A 109 -4.88 12.29 7.10
CA LEU A 109 -5.82 12.47 8.21
C LEU A 109 -5.22 13.33 9.34
N ALA A 110 -3.97 13.06 9.72
CA ALA A 110 -3.27 13.84 10.73
C ALA A 110 -2.99 15.28 10.27
N GLU A 111 -2.58 15.49 9.01
CA GLU A 111 -2.40 16.83 8.43
C GLU A 111 -3.69 17.64 8.46
N ASN A 112 -4.84 17.04 8.16
CA ASN A 112 -6.13 17.73 8.22
C ASN A 112 -6.52 18.11 9.65
N TYR A 113 -6.11 17.32 10.64
CA TYR A 113 -6.36 17.63 12.05
C TYR A 113 -5.45 18.75 12.58
N LEU A 114 -4.23 18.85 12.05
CA LEU A 114 -3.23 19.85 12.47
C LEU A 114 -3.41 21.22 11.81
N ARG A 115 -4.24 21.32 10.76
CA ARG A 115 -4.61 22.57 10.11
C ARG A 115 -5.78 23.23 10.81
#